data_AF-A0A0D6KWT8-F1
#
_entry.id   AF-A0A0D6KWT8-F1
#
_cell.length_a   1.000
_cell.length_b   1.000
_cell.length_c   1.000
_cell.angle_alpha   90.00
_cell.angle_beta   90.00
_cell.angle_gamma   90.00
#
_symmetry.space_group_name_H-M   'P 1'
#
loop_
_entity.id
_entity.type
_entity.pdbx_description
1 polymer ?
#
loop_
_entity_poly.entity_id
_entity_poly.type
_entity_poly.pdbx_seq_one_letter_code
_entity_poly.pdbx_strand_id
1 'polypeptide(L)'
;MARKQGNPPTTHTVEAGDTLFDIAQAYYGDGNQWPKISAANGNIQPQSLQIGQQLQILAVDSPSPNTGNVVVYDDSQYRGASQALGIGKYDWGQIKNDSISSLKIPVGMKVTLYSDTHFSGTNKTFTADTPYVGDDFNDRTSSIIIESGTLPPPTGSAFAGIVSRQTFEALFPNRDGFYSYGGLVAATQKYPSFCNEGSDEQRKREAAAFLANIAHETGDLRYIEEQNTANWPHYCQVGTYPCAPGKTYHGRGPIQLSWNYNYGACGAALGIDLLNNPDLVARDSSISFATALWFWMTPQPPKSSCHDAIRNSGFGMTINIINGGLECGKGQVTPQAQSRIQRYEQYTRQLGVTPGGNLSC
;
A
#
# COMPACT_ATOMS: atom_id res chain seq x y z
N MET A 1 -12.56 21.35 30.71
CA MET A 1 -13.47 21.44 29.54
C MET A 1 -12.63 21.23 28.28
N ALA A 2 -12.75 20.05 27.66
CA ALA A 2 -11.91 19.67 26.52
C ALA A 2 -12.33 20.41 25.25
N ARG A 3 -11.40 21.12 24.62
CA ARG A 3 -11.55 21.61 23.24
C ARG A 3 -11.28 20.43 22.29
N LYS A 4 -12.29 20.01 21.51
CA LYS A 4 -12.07 19.17 20.34
C LYS A 4 -11.38 20.02 19.26
N GLN A 5 -10.17 19.63 18.88
CA GLN A 5 -9.44 20.17 17.74
C GLN A 5 -10.03 19.55 16.45
N GLY A 6 -10.66 20.36 15.60
CA GLY A 6 -10.95 20.00 14.21
C GLY A 6 -9.77 20.40 13.32
N ASN A 7 -9.44 19.57 12.33
CA ASN A 7 -8.42 19.89 11.32
C ASN A 7 -8.76 21.20 10.59
N PRO A 8 -7.75 22.00 10.17
CA PRO A 8 -7.98 23.21 9.39
C PRO A 8 -8.58 22.87 8.01
N PRO A 9 -9.47 23.73 7.46
CA PRO A 9 -10.14 23.48 6.19
C PRO A 9 -9.16 23.52 5.01
N THR A 10 -9.28 22.55 4.10
CA THR A 10 -8.63 22.58 2.78
C THR A 10 -9.30 23.67 1.95
N THR A 11 -8.54 24.45 1.18
CA THR A 11 -9.10 25.45 0.25
C THR A 11 -8.80 25.09 -1.20
N HIS A 12 -9.68 25.50 -2.11
CA HIS A 12 -9.51 25.38 -3.56
C HIS A 12 -9.60 26.77 -4.20
N THR A 13 -8.73 27.08 -5.16
CA THR A 13 -8.78 28.34 -5.92
C THR A 13 -9.40 28.06 -7.28
N VAL A 14 -10.53 28.71 -7.59
CA VAL A 14 -11.29 28.48 -8.81
C VAL A 14 -10.48 28.88 -10.05
N GLU A 15 -10.37 27.98 -11.01
CA GLU A 15 -9.71 28.18 -12.30
C GLU A 15 -10.74 28.35 -13.44
N ALA A 16 -10.26 28.75 -14.62
CA ALA A 16 -11.12 28.95 -15.78
C ALA A 16 -11.70 27.61 -16.26
N GLY A 17 -13.04 27.49 -16.24
CA GLY A 17 -13.75 26.27 -16.65
C GLY A 17 -14.19 25.38 -15.51
N ASP A 18 -13.83 25.71 -14.26
CA ASP A 18 -14.30 24.96 -13.10
C ASP A 18 -15.81 25.05 -12.92
N THR A 19 -16.40 23.92 -12.52
CA THR A 19 -17.76 23.85 -12.00
C THR A 19 -17.74 23.32 -10.57
N LEU A 20 -18.75 23.66 -9.75
CA LEU A 20 -18.86 23.08 -8.41
C LEU A 20 -18.94 21.53 -8.46
N PHE A 21 -19.47 20.98 -9.55
CA PHE A 21 -19.51 19.53 -9.78
C PHE A 21 -18.11 18.96 -9.98
N ASP A 22 -17.29 19.57 -10.85
CA ASP A 22 -15.93 19.08 -11.13
C ASP A 22 -15.01 19.26 -9.91
N ILE A 23 -15.17 20.35 -9.17
CA ILE A 23 -14.48 20.55 -7.90
C ILE A 23 -14.92 19.49 -6.88
N ALA A 24 -16.23 19.21 -6.74
CA ALA A 24 -16.71 18.13 -5.88
C ALA A 24 -16.23 16.75 -6.33
N GLN A 25 -16.13 16.50 -7.63
CA GLN A 25 -15.57 15.28 -8.19
C GLN A 25 -14.08 15.14 -7.83
N ALA A 26 -13.32 16.22 -7.88
CA ALA A 26 -11.89 16.24 -7.56
C ALA A 26 -11.59 16.06 -6.06
N TYR A 27 -12.39 16.68 -5.18
CA TYR A 27 -12.14 16.68 -3.73
C TYR A 27 -12.94 15.63 -2.96
N TYR A 28 -14.12 15.23 -3.44
CA TYR A 28 -15.02 14.28 -2.78
C TYR A 28 -15.20 12.96 -3.54
N GLY A 29 -14.67 12.86 -4.78
CA GLY A 29 -14.84 11.68 -5.63
C GLY A 29 -16.26 11.51 -6.21
N ASP A 30 -17.15 12.47 -5.96
CA ASP A 30 -18.54 12.48 -6.44
C ASP A 30 -18.98 13.92 -6.69
N GLY A 31 -19.15 14.27 -7.97
CA GLY A 31 -19.59 15.60 -8.37
C GLY A 31 -20.96 15.98 -7.82
N ASN A 32 -21.82 15.02 -7.44
CA ASN A 32 -23.12 15.32 -6.82
C ASN A 32 -23.00 15.89 -5.40
N GLN A 33 -21.81 15.85 -4.80
CA GLN A 33 -21.54 16.47 -3.49
C GLN A 33 -21.23 17.96 -3.57
N TRP A 34 -21.32 18.56 -4.76
CA TRP A 34 -21.21 20.00 -4.97
C TRP A 34 -22.07 20.87 -4.04
N PRO A 35 -23.29 20.47 -3.58
CA PRO A 35 -24.06 21.27 -2.63
C PRO A 35 -23.36 21.45 -1.29
N LYS A 36 -22.44 20.55 -0.91
CA LYS A 36 -21.62 20.70 0.31
C LYS A 36 -20.63 21.85 0.18
N ILE A 37 -20.00 21.98 -0.99
CA ILE A 37 -19.11 23.12 -1.30
C ILE A 37 -19.94 24.41 -1.32
N SER A 38 -21.12 24.37 -1.94
CA SER A 38 -22.04 25.50 -1.95
C SER A 38 -22.38 25.96 -0.53
N ALA A 39 -22.85 25.05 0.34
CA ALA A 39 -23.25 25.35 1.71
C ALA A 39 -22.09 25.87 2.57
N ALA A 40 -20.89 25.27 2.43
CA ALA A 40 -19.69 25.69 3.16
C ALA A 40 -19.21 27.10 2.79
N ASN A 41 -19.59 27.59 1.61
CA ASN A 41 -19.15 28.88 1.07
C ASN A 41 -20.29 29.92 1.01
N GLY A 42 -21.32 29.78 1.85
CA GLY A 42 -22.41 30.75 1.92
C GLY A 42 -23.51 30.53 0.87
N ASN A 43 -23.77 29.28 0.50
CA ASN A 43 -24.76 28.86 -0.49
C ASN A 43 -24.52 29.45 -1.90
N ILE A 44 -23.26 29.45 -2.33
CA ILE A 44 -22.90 29.89 -3.69
C ILE A 44 -23.62 29.07 -4.74
N GLN A 45 -24.16 29.74 -5.75
CA GLN A 45 -24.84 29.08 -6.86
C GLN A 45 -23.80 28.53 -7.86
N PRO A 46 -24.02 27.36 -8.49
CA PRO A 46 -23.08 26.77 -9.45
C PRO A 46 -22.61 27.70 -10.58
N GLN A 47 -23.48 28.62 -10.99
CA GLN A 47 -23.23 29.55 -12.10
C GLN A 47 -22.48 30.82 -11.67
N SER A 48 -22.20 30.99 -10.37
CA SER A 48 -21.64 32.21 -9.79
C SER A 48 -20.16 32.10 -9.40
N LEU A 49 -19.48 31.05 -9.85
CA LEU A 49 -18.05 30.87 -9.61
C LEU A 49 -17.22 31.92 -10.34
N GLN A 50 -16.26 32.53 -9.63
CA GLN A 50 -15.34 33.52 -10.19
C GLN A 50 -13.91 32.97 -10.20
N ILE A 51 -13.22 33.12 -11.34
CA ILE A 51 -11.81 32.73 -11.45
C ILE A 51 -10.99 33.48 -10.39
N GLY A 52 -10.18 32.74 -9.63
CA GLY A 52 -9.38 33.24 -8.50
C GLY A 52 -10.11 33.25 -7.16
N GLN A 53 -11.40 32.92 -7.10
CA GLN A 53 -12.15 32.79 -5.85
C GLN A 53 -11.62 31.62 -5.02
N GLN A 54 -11.40 31.82 -3.72
CA GLN A 54 -11.10 30.72 -2.80
C GLN A 54 -12.38 30.11 -2.24
N LEU A 55 -12.51 28.79 -2.39
CA LEU A 55 -13.58 27.98 -1.81
C LEU A 55 -13.05 27.18 -0.64
N GLN A 56 -13.76 27.22 0.49
CA GLN A 56 -13.59 26.29 1.58
C GLN A 56 -14.09 24.91 1.16
N ILE A 57 -13.18 23.94 1.18
CA ILE A 57 -13.47 22.54 1.00
C ILE A 57 -13.44 21.94 2.40
N LEU A 58 -14.63 21.73 2.98
CA LEU A 58 -14.71 21.03 4.26
C LEU A 58 -14.03 19.67 4.10
N ALA A 59 -13.02 19.42 4.93
CA ALA A 59 -12.40 18.11 5.02
C ALA A 59 -13.50 17.13 5.42
N VAL A 60 -13.79 16.20 4.53
CA VAL A 60 -14.46 14.96 4.95
C VAL A 60 -13.51 14.33 5.96
N ASP A 61 -14.01 14.01 7.15
CA ASP A 61 -13.37 12.99 7.97
C ASP A 61 -13.00 11.84 7.02
N SER A 62 -11.73 11.41 7.07
CA SER A 62 -11.07 10.45 6.19
C SER A 62 -12.03 9.47 5.48
N PRO A 63 -11.83 9.19 4.17
CA PRO A 63 -12.81 8.49 3.34
C PRO A 63 -13.32 7.21 3.99
N SER A 64 -14.62 7.18 4.30
CA SER A 64 -15.33 5.94 4.57
C SER A 64 -15.28 5.08 3.29
N PRO A 65 -14.99 3.77 3.39
CA PRO A 65 -15.13 2.83 2.27
C PRO A 65 -16.50 2.98 1.60
N ASN A 66 -16.52 3.01 0.26
CA ASN A 66 -17.70 3.15 -0.59
C ASN A 66 -18.92 2.35 -0.10
N THR A 67 -20.05 3.04 0.11
CA THR A 67 -21.38 2.47 0.30
C THR A 67 -21.99 2.07 -1.05
N GLY A 68 -21.67 0.88 -1.55
CA GLY A 68 -22.54 0.15 -2.47
C GLY A 68 -23.35 -0.89 -1.70
N ASN A 69 -24.53 -1.26 -2.19
CA ASN A 69 -25.22 -2.48 -1.73
C ASN A 69 -24.64 -3.69 -2.49
N VAL A 70 -24.59 -4.85 -1.85
CA VAL A 70 -24.39 -6.14 -2.54
C VAL A 70 -25.61 -6.38 -3.41
N VAL A 71 -25.41 -6.83 -4.65
CA VAL A 71 -26.52 -7.22 -5.54
C VAL A 71 -26.45 -8.72 -5.78
N VAL A 72 -27.50 -9.44 -5.39
CA VAL A 72 -27.65 -10.87 -5.66
C VAL A 72 -28.52 -11.07 -6.88
N TYR A 73 -28.22 -12.09 -7.67
CA TYR A 73 -28.88 -12.40 -8.94
C TYR A 73 -29.31 -13.86 -8.96
N ASP A 74 -30.47 -14.15 -9.56
CA ASP A 74 -30.96 -15.52 -9.64
C ASP A 74 -30.36 -16.35 -10.78
N ASP A 75 -29.79 -15.70 -11.80
CA ASP A 75 -29.01 -16.36 -12.83
C ASP A 75 -27.50 -16.10 -12.67
N SER A 76 -26.68 -16.96 -13.28
CA SER A 76 -25.25 -16.73 -13.42
C SER A 76 -24.94 -15.50 -14.31
N GLN A 77 -23.71 -15.00 -14.25
CA GLN A 77 -23.23 -13.86 -15.03
C GLN A 77 -24.01 -12.56 -14.78
N TYR A 78 -24.54 -12.38 -13.57
CA TYR A 78 -25.27 -11.19 -13.11
C TYR A 78 -26.55 -10.92 -13.91
N ARG A 79 -27.30 -11.98 -14.22
CA ARG A 79 -28.53 -11.94 -15.03
C ARG A 79 -29.75 -12.27 -14.19
N GLY A 80 -30.93 -12.19 -14.81
CA GLY A 80 -32.19 -12.55 -14.16
C GLY A 80 -32.68 -11.52 -13.14
N ALA A 81 -33.57 -11.95 -12.24
CA ALA A 81 -34.08 -11.11 -11.17
C ALA A 81 -32.97 -10.81 -10.15
N SER A 82 -32.97 -9.59 -9.62
CA SER A 82 -31.93 -9.13 -8.71
C SER A 82 -32.48 -8.43 -7.48
N GLN A 83 -31.71 -8.46 -6.41
CA GLN A 83 -32.04 -7.79 -5.15
C GLN A 83 -30.77 -7.13 -4.57
N ALA A 84 -30.89 -5.86 -4.19
CA ALA A 84 -29.82 -5.11 -3.54
C ALA A 84 -29.96 -5.20 -2.01
N LEU A 85 -28.87 -5.56 -1.33
CA LEU A 85 -28.81 -5.80 0.11
C LEU A 85 -27.66 -4.99 0.71
N GLY A 86 -27.94 -4.26 1.79
CA GLY A 86 -26.92 -3.52 2.54
C GLY A 86 -26.17 -4.42 3.53
N ILE A 87 -25.33 -3.82 4.37
CA ILE A 87 -24.74 -4.51 5.52
C ILE A 87 -25.86 -4.96 6.46
N GLY A 88 -25.84 -6.23 6.84
CA GLY A 88 -26.86 -6.80 7.70
C GLY A 88 -26.94 -8.31 7.60
N LYS A 89 -27.95 -8.87 8.26
CA LYS A 89 -28.28 -10.29 8.22
C LYS A 89 -29.68 -10.43 7.64
N TYR A 90 -29.84 -11.29 6.65
CA TYR A 90 -31.12 -11.51 5.97
C TYR A 90 -31.42 -13.00 5.93
N ASP A 91 -32.62 -13.36 6.37
CA ASP A 91 -33.07 -14.75 6.48
C ASP A 91 -34.23 -15.02 5.51
N TRP A 92 -34.81 -16.21 5.63
CA TRP A 92 -35.99 -16.62 4.91
C TRP A 92 -37.10 -15.56 4.92
N GLY A 93 -37.63 -15.26 3.74
CA GLY A 93 -38.66 -14.22 3.54
C GLY A 93 -38.11 -12.81 3.31
N GLN A 94 -36.82 -12.57 3.57
CA GLN A 94 -36.14 -11.30 3.24
C GLN A 94 -35.31 -11.40 1.95
N ILE A 95 -34.95 -12.63 1.56
CA ILE A 95 -34.30 -12.96 0.29
C ILE A 95 -35.07 -14.09 -0.41
N LYS A 96 -34.94 -14.20 -1.73
CA LYS A 96 -35.53 -15.29 -2.51
C LYS A 96 -34.77 -16.59 -2.21
N ASN A 97 -35.46 -17.51 -1.54
CA ASN A 97 -34.91 -18.80 -1.11
C ASN A 97 -34.42 -19.62 -2.31
N ASP A 98 -33.29 -20.32 -2.15
CA ASP A 98 -32.79 -21.33 -3.09
C ASP A 98 -32.75 -20.85 -4.54
N SER A 99 -32.24 -19.63 -4.74
CA SER A 99 -32.24 -19.01 -6.07
C SER A 99 -31.00 -18.22 -6.42
N ILE A 100 -30.08 -17.96 -5.49
CA ILE A 100 -28.93 -17.09 -5.76
C ILE A 100 -27.87 -17.85 -6.58
N SER A 101 -27.54 -17.30 -7.74
CA SER A 101 -26.57 -17.88 -8.70
C SER A 101 -25.35 -16.99 -8.94
N SER A 102 -25.45 -15.67 -8.76
CA SER A 102 -24.30 -14.75 -8.86
C SER A 102 -24.43 -13.51 -7.97
N LEU A 103 -23.30 -12.84 -7.70
CA LEU A 103 -23.19 -11.74 -6.72
C LEU A 103 -22.34 -10.59 -7.27
N LYS A 104 -22.82 -9.34 -7.20
CA LYS A 104 -21.95 -8.16 -7.25
C LYS A 104 -21.67 -7.67 -5.84
N ILE A 105 -20.40 -7.57 -5.48
CA ILE A 105 -19.95 -7.28 -4.12
C ILE A 105 -19.09 -6.02 -4.16
N PRO A 106 -19.60 -4.88 -3.63
CA PRO A 106 -18.81 -3.68 -3.47
C PRO A 106 -17.50 -3.96 -2.74
N VAL A 107 -16.43 -3.28 -3.18
CA VAL A 107 -15.10 -3.41 -2.60
C VAL A 107 -15.16 -3.15 -1.10
N GLY A 108 -14.66 -4.09 -0.30
CA GLY A 108 -14.70 -4.02 1.17
C GLY A 108 -15.98 -4.55 1.80
N MET A 109 -16.78 -5.31 1.07
CA MET A 109 -17.84 -6.12 1.65
C MET A 109 -17.47 -7.60 1.66
N LYS A 110 -17.94 -8.30 2.69
CA LYS A 110 -17.84 -9.75 2.81
C LYS A 110 -19.26 -10.29 2.87
N VAL A 111 -19.56 -11.24 2.00
CA VAL A 111 -20.86 -11.91 1.90
C VAL A 111 -20.68 -13.37 2.29
N THR A 112 -21.42 -13.83 3.29
CA THR A 112 -21.48 -15.25 3.64
C THR A 112 -22.89 -15.76 3.33
N LEU A 113 -22.98 -16.70 2.38
CA LEU A 113 -24.22 -17.41 2.05
C LEU A 113 -24.32 -18.67 2.91
N TYR A 114 -25.52 -19.05 3.32
CA TYR A 114 -25.83 -20.24 4.12
C TYR A 114 -26.91 -21.07 3.43
N SER A 115 -26.74 -22.40 3.45
CA SER A 115 -27.67 -23.32 2.79
C SER A 115 -29.02 -23.40 3.48
N ASP A 116 -29.05 -23.11 4.78
CA ASP A 116 -30.25 -23.22 5.61
C ASP A 116 -30.64 -21.85 6.19
N THR A 117 -31.86 -21.76 6.69
CA THR A 117 -32.37 -20.59 7.44
C THR A 117 -31.59 -20.38 8.74
N HIS A 118 -31.73 -19.22 9.39
CA HIS A 118 -31.09 -18.90 10.67
C HIS A 118 -29.55 -18.95 10.65
N PHE A 119 -28.93 -18.73 9.49
CA PHE A 119 -27.47 -18.69 9.30
C PHE A 119 -26.78 -20.00 9.69
N SER A 120 -27.39 -21.14 9.35
CA SER A 120 -26.87 -22.48 9.61
C SER A 120 -26.62 -23.30 8.33
N GLY A 121 -26.18 -24.55 8.49
CA GLY A 121 -25.88 -25.43 7.37
C GLY A 121 -24.51 -25.17 6.73
N THR A 122 -24.39 -25.57 5.46
CA THR A 122 -23.16 -25.32 4.69
C THR A 122 -23.10 -23.84 4.35
N ASN A 123 -21.92 -23.24 4.44
CA ASN A 123 -21.75 -21.82 4.13
C ASN A 123 -20.59 -21.57 3.19
N LYS A 124 -20.66 -20.46 2.46
CA LYS A 124 -19.64 -20.02 1.51
C LYS A 124 -19.48 -18.51 1.56
N THR A 125 -18.23 -18.05 1.61
CA THR A 125 -17.90 -16.62 1.75
C THR A 125 -17.32 -16.07 0.45
N PHE A 126 -17.77 -14.86 0.09
CA PHE A 126 -17.38 -14.13 -1.10
C PHE A 126 -16.99 -12.69 -0.72
N THR A 127 -15.96 -12.15 -1.39
CA THR A 127 -15.42 -10.81 -1.12
C THR A 127 -15.24 -9.96 -2.37
N ALA A 128 -15.67 -10.47 -3.52
CA ALA A 128 -15.60 -9.80 -4.82
C ALA A 128 -16.74 -10.28 -5.72
N ASP A 129 -16.97 -9.55 -6.80
CA ASP A 129 -17.89 -9.91 -7.87
C ASP A 129 -17.71 -11.38 -8.27
N THR A 130 -18.78 -12.15 -8.15
CA THR A 130 -18.79 -13.59 -8.32
C THR A 130 -19.82 -13.94 -9.40
N PRO A 131 -19.38 -14.20 -10.66
CA PRO A 131 -20.31 -14.44 -11.76
C PRO A 131 -21.01 -15.80 -11.66
N TYR A 132 -20.53 -16.69 -10.79
CA TYR A 132 -21.18 -17.96 -10.48
C TYR A 132 -20.76 -18.43 -9.08
N VAL A 133 -21.73 -18.74 -8.22
CA VAL A 133 -21.45 -19.12 -6.82
C VAL A 133 -20.88 -20.55 -6.68
N GLY A 134 -20.90 -21.33 -7.76
CA GLY A 134 -20.38 -22.71 -7.83
C GLY A 134 -21.47 -23.77 -7.69
N ASP A 135 -21.25 -24.94 -8.28
CA ASP A 135 -22.22 -26.06 -8.31
C ASP A 135 -22.63 -26.55 -6.91
N ASP A 136 -21.78 -26.30 -5.92
CA ASP A 136 -22.00 -26.63 -4.52
C ASP A 136 -23.03 -25.70 -3.84
N PHE A 137 -23.24 -24.49 -4.37
CA PHE A 137 -24.03 -23.43 -3.73
C PHE A 137 -25.11 -22.79 -4.63
N ASN A 138 -25.09 -23.07 -5.93
CA ASN A 138 -26.06 -22.54 -6.87
C ASN A 138 -27.48 -22.95 -6.46
N ASP A 139 -28.39 -21.97 -6.39
CA ASP A 139 -29.79 -22.19 -6.01
C ASP A 139 -29.98 -22.87 -4.65
N ARG A 140 -29.08 -22.64 -3.69
CA ARG A 140 -29.15 -23.27 -2.35
C ARG A 140 -29.18 -22.28 -1.19
N THR A 141 -29.14 -20.99 -1.45
CA THR A 141 -29.02 -20.00 -0.36
C THR A 141 -30.37 -19.76 0.32
N SER A 142 -30.43 -20.02 1.62
CA SER A 142 -31.61 -19.77 2.47
C SER A 142 -31.41 -18.61 3.46
N SER A 143 -30.17 -18.26 3.81
CA SER A 143 -29.85 -17.05 4.59
C SER A 143 -28.48 -16.45 4.22
N ILE A 144 -28.31 -15.15 4.45
CA ILE A 144 -27.13 -14.38 4.02
C ILE A 144 -26.69 -13.40 5.13
N ILE A 145 -25.39 -13.33 5.36
CA ILE A 145 -24.75 -12.31 6.19
C ILE A 145 -23.89 -11.42 5.29
N ILE A 146 -24.10 -10.10 5.37
CA ILE A 146 -23.31 -9.09 4.68
C ILE A 146 -22.64 -8.24 5.74
N GLU A 147 -21.33 -8.27 5.77
CA GLU A 147 -20.51 -7.51 6.69
C GLU A 147 -19.67 -6.51 5.92
N SER A 148 -19.30 -5.40 6.58
CA SER A 148 -18.10 -4.67 6.16
C SER A 148 -16.92 -5.64 6.23
N GLY A 149 -16.41 -6.04 5.08
CA GLY A 149 -15.11 -6.67 4.99
C GLY A 149 -14.04 -5.66 5.38
N THR A 150 -12.93 -6.12 5.92
CA THR A 150 -11.69 -5.34 5.77
C THR A 150 -11.48 -5.15 4.27
N LEU A 151 -11.53 -3.91 3.77
CA LEU A 151 -11.22 -3.60 2.38
C LEU A 151 -10.02 -4.46 1.96
N PRO A 152 -10.12 -5.26 0.88
CA PRO A 152 -8.91 -5.60 0.15
C PRO A 152 -8.30 -4.25 -0.16
N PRO A 153 -7.07 -4.00 0.31
CA PRO A 153 -6.44 -2.73 0.06
C PRO A 153 -6.51 -2.48 -1.46
N PRO A 154 -7.05 -1.34 -1.97
CA PRO A 154 -6.98 -1.03 -3.40
C PRO A 154 -5.59 -1.37 -3.89
N THR A 155 -5.50 -2.13 -4.99
CA THR A 155 -4.24 -2.62 -5.57
C THR A 155 -3.21 -1.49 -5.53
N GLY A 156 -2.31 -1.54 -4.54
CA GLY A 156 -1.50 -0.40 -4.11
C GLY A 156 -1.59 0.05 -2.63
N SER A 157 -2.28 -0.67 -1.74
CA SER A 157 -2.42 -0.26 -0.33
C SER A 157 -2.25 -1.39 0.70
N ALA A 158 -1.75 -2.57 0.30
CA ALA A 158 -1.49 -3.65 1.24
C ALA A 158 -0.52 -3.21 2.34
N PHE A 159 0.56 -2.55 1.94
CA PHE A 159 1.46 -1.88 2.87
C PHE A 159 0.75 -0.78 3.69
N ALA A 160 -0.06 0.08 3.06
CA ALA A 160 -0.75 1.17 3.77
C ALA A 160 -1.81 0.70 4.78
N GLY A 161 -2.39 -0.49 4.55
CA GLY A 161 -3.29 -1.17 5.50
C GLY A 161 -2.55 -1.79 6.69
N ILE A 162 -1.22 -1.96 6.61
CA ILE A 162 -0.36 -2.50 7.66
C ILE A 162 0.35 -1.38 8.42
N VAL A 163 0.94 -0.44 7.69
CA VAL A 163 1.69 0.69 8.23
C VAL A 163 0.95 1.96 7.87
N SER A 164 0.26 2.54 8.85
CA SER A 164 -0.39 3.85 8.70
C SER A 164 0.65 4.98 8.58
N ARG A 165 0.24 6.16 8.09
CA ARG A 165 1.08 7.36 8.15
C ARG A 165 1.58 7.62 9.56
N GLN A 166 0.69 7.57 10.56
CA GLN A 166 1.07 7.82 11.95
C GLN A 166 2.13 6.82 12.45
N THR A 167 1.98 5.55 12.09
CA THR A 167 2.96 4.51 12.39
C THR A 167 4.30 4.82 11.72
N PHE A 168 4.30 5.17 10.43
CA PHE A 168 5.53 5.54 9.73
C PHE A 168 6.25 6.74 10.36
N GLU A 169 5.52 7.82 10.69
CA GLU A 169 6.09 8.99 11.37
C GLU A 169 6.64 8.63 12.77
N ALA A 170 6.00 7.70 13.49
CA ALA A 170 6.46 7.22 14.80
C ALA A 170 7.70 6.32 14.69
N LEU A 171 7.83 5.54 13.62
CA LEU A 171 9.00 4.72 13.33
C LEU A 171 10.21 5.57 12.92
N PHE A 172 9.97 6.71 12.25
CA PHE A 172 11.00 7.57 11.67
C PHE A 172 10.83 9.05 12.07
N PRO A 173 10.91 9.39 13.37
CA PRO A 173 10.61 10.74 13.86
C PRO A 173 11.60 11.82 13.40
N ASN A 174 12.82 11.43 13.01
CA ASN A 174 13.91 12.34 12.63
C ASN A 174 14.36 12.15 11.17
N ARG A 175 13.53 11.51 10.33
CA ARG A 175 13.86 11.34 8.90
C ARG A 175 13.92 12.68 8.17
N ASP A 176 14.59 12.68 7.03
CA ASP A 176 14.53 13.79 6.09
C ASP A 176 13.13 13.89 5.46
N GLY A 177 12.64 15.12 5.24
CA GLY A 177 11.34 15.39 4.62
C GLY A 177 11.20 14.83 3.20
N PHE A 178 12.33 14.59 2.52
CA PHE A 178 12.39 13.87 1.25
C PHE A 178 11.73 12.48 1.32
N TYR A 179 11.91 11.75 2.43
CA TYR A 179 11.35 10.41 2.59
C TYR A 179 9.91 10.48 3.10
N SER A 180 9.00 10.85 2.20
CA SER A 180 7.59 11.01 2.53
C SER A 180 6.85 9.67 2.58
N TYR A 181 5.87 9.56 3.48
CA TYR A 181 4.95 8.39 3.50
C TYR A 181 4.20 8.22 2.16
N GLY A 182 3.81 9.33 1.52
CA GLY A 182 3.16 9.30 0.21
C GLY A 182 4.05 8.71 -0.87
N GLY A 183 5.34 9.06 -0.88
CA GLY A 183 6.34 8.50 -1.80
C GLY A 183 6.51 7.00 -1.60
N LEU A 184 6.59 6.53 -0.35
CA LEU A 184 6.64 5.10 -0.05
C LEU A 184 5.38 4.37 -0.53
N VAL A 185 4.19 4.87 -0.17
CA VAL A 185 2.92 4.25 -0.61
C VAL A 185 2.84 4.21 -2.14
N ALA A 186 3.15 5.30 -2.84
CA ALA A 186 3.17 5.34 -4.30
C ALA A 186 4.14 4.30 -4.90
N ALA A 187 5.32 4.13 -4.30
CA ALA A 187 6.28 3.13 -4.75
C ALA A 187 5.77 1.69 -4.56
N THR A 188 5.05 1.39 -3.46
CA THR A 188 4.50 0.05 -3.22
C THR A 188 3.45 -0.37 -4.25
N GLN A 189 2.81 0.58 -4.93
CA GLN A 189 1.84 0.28 -6.00
C GLN A 189 2.48 -0.45 -7.19
N LYS A 190 3.79 -0.28 -7.40
CA LYS A 190 4.54 -0.98 -8.45
C LYS A 190 4.83 -2.45 -8.10
N TYR A 191 4.61 -2.86 -6.86
CA TYR A 191 4.93 -4.19 -6.34
C TYR A 191 3.73 -4.81 -5.62
N PRO A 192 2.72 -5.30 -6.36
CA PRO A 192 1.43 -5.71 -5.79
C PRO A 192 1.48 -6.92 -4.83
N SER A 193 2.57 -7.71 -4.87
CA SER A 193 2.81 -8.80 -3.92
C SER A 193 3.46 -8.34 -2.61
N PHE A 194 4.14 -7.19 -2.60
CA PHE A 194 4.79 -6.66 -1.41
C PHE A 194 3.77 -6.40 -0.30
N CYS A 195 4.00 -7.02 0.86
CA CYS A 195 3.09 -6.97 2.01
C CYS A 195 1.66 -7.47 1.70
N ASN A 196 1.48 -8.29 0.66
CA ASN A 196 0.17 -8.78 0.22
C ASN A 196 0.07 -10.30 0.12
N GLU A 197 1.12 -11.03 0.54
CA GLU A 197 1.17 -12.48 0.48
C GLU A 197 1.34 -13.12 1.86
N GLY A 198 0.72 -14.29 2.07
CA GLY A 198 0.77 -15.01 3.34
C GLY A 198 -0.25 -14.50 4.37
N SER A 199 -0.05 -14.92 5.62
CA SER A 199 -0.91 -14.52 6.74
C SER A 199 -0.74 -13.05 7.10
N ASP A 200 -1.69 -12.49 7.87
CA ASP A 200 -1.59 -11.12 8.37
C ASP A 200 -0.28 -10.87 9.15
N GLU A 201 0.14 -11.85 9.95
CA GLU A 201 1.39 -11.80 10.68
C GLU A 201 2.61 -11.76 9.74
N GLN A 202 2.61 -12.58 8.67
CA GLN A 202 3.70 -12.59 7.68
C GLN A 202 3.81 -11.26 6.94
N ARG A 203 2.68 -10.65 6.53
CA ARG A 203 2.67 -9.36 5.85
C ARG A 203 3.18 -8.23 6.75
N LYS A 204 2.80 -8.23 8.04
CA LYS A 204 3.32 -7.28 9.05
C LYS A 204 4.81 -7.46 9.29
N ARG A 205 5.30 -8.70 9.35
CA ARG A 205 6.74 -8.98 9.46
C ARG A 205 7.50 -8.52 8.23
N GLU A 206 6.96 -8.73 7.02
CA GLU A 206 7.58 -8.21 5.80
C GLU A 206 7.71 -6.68 5.84
N ALA A 207 6.63 -5.97 6.19
CA ALA A 207 6.65 -4.51 6.32
C ALA A 207 7.72 -4.06 7.33
N ALA A 208 7.74 -4.67 8.52
CA ALA A 208 8.75 -4.37 9.54
C ALA A 208 10.18 -4.67 9.06
N ALA A 209 10.39 -5.78 8.36
CA ALA A 209 11.70 -6.21 7.89
C ALA A 209 12.27 -5.28 6.80
N PHE A 210 11.41 -4.87 5.86
CA PHE A 210 11.78 -3.88 4.84
C PHE A 210 12.14 -2.55 5.50
N LEU A 211 11.28 -2.03 6.38
CA LEU A 211 11.50 -0.77 7.07
C LEU A 211 12.77 -0.81 7.94
N ALA A 212 13.03 -1.91 8.65
CA ALA A 212 14.20 -2.06 9.51
C ALA A 212 15.52 -2.05 8.73
N ASN A 213 15.54 -2.69 7.56
CA ASN A 213 16.73 -2.68 6.71
C ASN A 213 17.00 -1.30 6.12
N ILE A 214 15.99 -0.64 5.55
CA ILE A 214 16.20 0.71 4.99
C ILE A 214 16.56 1.74 6.08
N ALA A 215 16.03 1.56 7.30
CA ALA A 215 16.40 2.36 8.46
C ALA A 215 17.89 2.20 8.80
N HIS A 216 18.42 0.98 8.70
CA HIS A 216 19.84 0.73 8.90
C HIS A 216 20.70 1.40 7.83
N GLU A 217 20.36 1.23 6.54
CA GLU A 217 21.15 1.78 5.43
C GLU A 217 21.28 3.31 5.45
N THR A 218 20.26 4.00 5.94
CA THR A 218 20.13 5.46 5.79
C THR A 218 20.22 6.23 7.10
N GLY A 219 20.51 5.55 8.21
CA GLY A 219 20.47 6.15 9.54
C GLY A 219 19.08 6.71 9.87
N ASP A 220 18.06 5.85 9.82
CA ASP A 220 16.64 6.15 10.05
C ASP A 220 16.03 7.09 9.01
N LEU A 221 16.33 6.87 7.73
CA LEU A 221 15.88 7.71 6.61
C LEU A 221 16.34 9.16 6.75
N ARG A 222 17.50 9.40 7.36
CA ARG A 222 18.08 10.74 7.48
C ARG A 222 18.97 11.09 6.29
N TYR A 223 19.62 10.10 5.70
CA TYR A 223 20.56 10.31 4.60
C TYR A 223 19.94 9.89 3.26
N ILE A 224 19.90 10.83 2.31
CA ILE A 224 19.43 10.59 0.94
C ILE A 224 20.53 9.96 0.10
N GLU A 225 21.77 10.41 0.30
CA GLU A 225 22.94 9.99 -0.46
C GLU A 225 24.08 9.56 0.49
N GLU A 226 24.96 8.71 -0.02
CA GLU A 226 26.19 8.28 0.65
C GLU A 226 27.00 9.50 1.11
N GLN A 227 27.36 9.53 2.39
CA GLN A 227 28.01 10.68 3.01
C GLN A 227 29.48 10.86 2.58
N ASN A 228 30.17 9.77 2.24
CA ASN A 228 31.56 9.85 1.83
C ASN A 228 31.68 10.21 0.34
N THR A 229 31.58 11.50 0.03
CA THR A 229 31.62 12.00 -1.35
C THR A 229 32.92 11.67 -2.09
N ALA A 230 34.00 11.40 -1.37
CA ALA A 230 35.26 10.96 -1.98
C ALA A 230 35.13 9.61 -2.69
N ASN A 231 34.20 8.75 -2.25
CA ASN A 231 33.98 7.44 -2.87
C ASN A 231 33.16 7.50 -4.15
N TRP A 232 32.42 8.58 -4.40
CA TRP A 232 31.43 8.62 -5.47
C TRP A 232 31.96 8.26 -6.87
N PRO A 233 33.19 8.64 -7.26
CA PRO A 233 33.76 8.25 -8.55
C PRO A 233 34.05 6.75 -8.70
N HIS A 234 34.10 5.96 -7.61
CA HIS A 234 34.49 4.55 -7.65
C HIS A 234 33.38 3.61 -8.14
N TYR A 235 32.11 4.02 -8.07
CA TYR A 235 30.95 3.17 -8.37
C TYR A 235 30.66 3.04 -9.88
N CYS A 236 31.71 2.98 -10.71
CA CYS A 236 31.60 2.79 -12.14
C CYS A 236 32.44 1.60 -12.58
N GLN A 237 31.80 0.60 -13.17
CA GLN A 237 32.45 -0.60 -13.70
C GLN A 237 32.12 -0.80 -15.17
N VAL A 238 33.12 -1.18 -15.96
CA VAL A 238 32.91 -1.58 -17.36
C VAL A 238 32.03 -2.83 -17.43
N GLY A 239 30.99 -2.80 -18.26
CA GLY A 239 30.05 -3.91 -18.41
C GLY A 239 28.83 -3.55 -19.26
N THR A 240 27.75 -4.32 -19.10
CA THR A 240 26.50 -4.20 -19.88
C THR A 240 25.82 -2.84 -19.75
N TYR A 241 25.97 -2.17 -18.61
CA TYR A 241 25.40 -0.85 -18.34
C TYR A 241 26.52 0.19 -18.29
N PRO A 242 26.93 0.79 -19.42
CA PRO A 242 28.04 1.74 -19.43
C PRO A 242 27.73 2.98 -18.61
N CYS A 243 28.73 3.52 -17.92
CA CYS A 243 28.58 4.73 -17.13
C CYS A 243 28.33 5.94 -18.02
N ALA A 244 27.28 6.70 -17.73
CA ALA A 244 26.94 7.92 -18.43
C ALA A 244 27.97 9.02 -18.13
N PRO A 245 28.40 9.81 -19.14
CA PRO A 245 29.36 10.90 -18.93
C PRO A 245 28.92 11.87 -17.83
N GLY A 246 29.83 12.17 -16.91
CA GLY A 246 29.57 13.11 -15.81
C GLY A 246 28.62 12.62 -14.72
N LYS A 247 28.25 11.33 -14.72
CA LYS A 247 27.37 10.73 -13.70
C LYS A 247 28.15 9.85 -12.72
N THR A 248 27.68 9.82 -11.48
CA THR A 248 28.17 8.93 -10.41
C THR A 248 27.05 8.01 -9.93
N TYR A 249 27.42 6.82 -9.48
CA TYR A 249 26.48 5.77 -9.04
C TYR A 249 26.74 5.35 -7.60
N HIS A 250 27.11 6.32 -6.75
CA HIS A 250 27.20 6.14 -5.30
C HIS A 250 25.84 5.79 -4.68
N GLY A 251 25.86 5.44 -3.39
CA GLY A 251 24.66 5.07 -2.66
C GLY A 251 23.62 6.18 -2.65
N ARG A 252 22.41 5.88 -3.15
CA ARG A 252 21.24 6.77 -3.06
C ARG A 252 20.00 6.03 -2.57
N GLY A 253 19.13 6.75 -1.89
CA GLY A 253 17.83 6.27 -1.45
C GLY A 253 17.86 5.24 -0.31
N PRO A 254 16.72 4.60 -0.01
CA PRO A 254 16.51 3.83 1.20
C PRO A 254 17.35 2.54 1.29
N ILE A 255 17.79 1.99 0.16
CA ILE A 255 18.66 0.80 0.12
C ILE A 255 20.11 1.14 -0.24
N GLN A 256 20.44 2.44 -0.30
CA GLN A 256 21.74 2.94 -0.78
C GLN A 256 22.16 2.28 -2.11
N LEU A 257 21.25 2.32 -3.11
CA LEU A 257 21.49 1.73 -4.43
C LEU A 257 22.80 2.28 -4.99
N SER A 258 23.73 1.38 -5.26
CA SER A 258 25.10 1.70 -5.66
C SER A 258 25.51 0.90 -6.89
N TRP A 259 26.48 1.40 -7.66
CA TRP A 259 27.00 0.84 -8.91
C TRP A 259 26.12 1.00 -10.15
N ASN A 260 26.74 1.41 -11.26
CA ASN A 260 26.11 1.62 -12.57
C ASN A 260 25.27 0.43 -13.05
N TYR A 261 25.71 -0.81 -12.83
CA TYR A 261 24.94 -1.99 -13.25
C TYR A 261 23.63 -2.16 -12.48
N ASN A 262 23.58 -1.75 -11.20
CA ASN A 262 22.35 -1.78 -10.41
C ASN A 262 21.39 -0.66 -10.83
N TYR A 263 21.89 0.55 -11.08
CA TYR A 263 21.07 1.64 -11.62
C TYR A 263 20.48 1.27 -12.98
N GLY A 264 21.28 0.68 -13.87
CA GLY A 264 20.81 0.20 -15.17
C GLY A 264 19.74 -0.88 -15.07
N ALA A 265 19.98 -1.93 -14.27
CA ALA A 265 19.03 -3.02 -14.09
C ALA A 265 17.73 -2.57 -13.40
N CYS A 266 17.85 -1.76 -12.34
CA CYS A 266 16.71 -1.18 -11.63
C CYS A 266 15.88 -0.26 -12.54
N GLY A 267 16.56 0.62 -13.27
CA GLY A 267 15.91 1.54 -14.21
C GLY A 267 15.13 0.79 -15.30
N ALA A 268 15.73 -0.24 -15.90
CA ALA A 268 15.07 -1.09 -16.88
C ALA A 268 13.83 -1.78 -16.30
N ALA A 269 13.90 -2.31 -15.07
CA ALA A 269 12.77 -2.96 -14.40
C ALA A 269 11.63 -1.97 -14.06
N LEU A 270 11.96 -0.72 -13.74
CA LEU A 270 11.00 0.32 -13.39
C LEU A 270 10.44 1.08 -14.60
N GLY A 271 11.05 0.93 -15.78
CA GLY A 271 10.76 1.75 -16.96
C GLY A 271 11.24 3.20 -16.82
N ILE A 272 12.31 3.43 -16.06
CA ILE A 272 12.88 4.76 -15.75
C ILE A 272 14.37 4.75 -16.11
N ASP A 273 14.84 5.73 -16.86
CA ASP A 273 16.27 5.80 -17.24
C ASP A 273 17.15 6.32 -16.09
N LEU A 274 17.41 5.43 -15.12
CA LEU A 274 18.28 5.69 -13.97
C LEU A 274 19.77 5.61 -14.32
N LEU A 275 20.14 5.05 -15.47
CA LEU A 275 21.54 4.97 -15.88
C LEU A 275 22.05 6.34 -16.33
N ASN A 276 21.26 7.08 -17.12
CA ASN A 276 21.60 8.44 -17.54
C ASN A 276 21.11 9.50 -16.53
N ASN A 277 20.13 9.17 -15.69
CA ASN A 277 19.55 10.09 -14.70
C ASN A 277 19.59 9.51 -13.26
N PRO A 278 20.76 9.12 -12.73
CA PRO A 278 20.85 8.49 -11.41
C PRO A 278 20.40 9.41 -10.27
N ASP A 279 20.49 10.73 -10.47
CA ASP A 279 20.07 11.75 -9.50
C ASP A 279 18.56 11.72 -9.21
N LEU A 280 17.74 11.09 -10.07
CA LEU A 280 16.30 10.90 -9.81
C LEU A 280 16.06 10.13 -8.51
N VAL A 281 16.94 9.19 -8.15
CA VAL A 281 16.84 8.42 -6.90
C VAL A 281 16.99 9.31 -5.66
N ALA A 282 17.63 10.47 -5.78
CA ALA A 282 17.79 11.47 -4.71
C ALA A 282 16.88 12.69 -4.86
N ARG A 283 16.06 12.77 -5.91
CA ARG A 283 15.19 13.93 -6.22
C ARG A 283 13.71 13.61 -6.23
N ASP A 284 13.34 12.36 -6.45
CA ASP A 284 11.96 11.90 -6.39
C ASP A 284 11.82 10.81 -5.32
N SER A 285 11.05 11.13 -4.28
CA SER A 285 10.79 10.25 -3.13
C SER A 285 10.23 8.89 -3.56
N SER A 286 9.29 8.87 -4.51
CA SER A 286 8.64 7.66 -4.98
C SER A 286 9.59 6.78 -5.79
N ILE A 287 10.42 7.38 -6.65
CA ILE A 287 11.48 6.67 -7.38
C ILE A 287 12.49 6.10 -6.39
N SER A 288 12.88 6.88 -5.37
CA SER A 288 13.79 6.45 -4.31
C SER A 288 13.30 5.19 -3.59
N PHE A 289 12.04 5.17 -3.13
CA PHE A 289 11.46 3.98 -2.53
C PHE A 289 11.27 2.84 -3.53
N ALA A 290 10.98 3.14 -4.80
CA ALA A 290 10.82 2.12 -5.83
C ALA A 290 12.14 1.36 -6.09
N THR A 291 13.31 2.00 -5.97
CA THR A 291 14.59 1.29 -6.09
C THR A 291 14.84 0.35 -4.92
N ALA A 292 14.46 0.74 -3.71
CA ALA A 292 14.54 -0.12 -2.52
C ALA A 292 13.60 -1.32 -2.62
N LEU A 293 12.37 -1.12 -3.09
CA LEU A 293 11.43 -2.19 -3.35
C LEU A 293 11.88 -3.09 -4.49
N TRP A 294 12.44 -2.54 -5.57
CA TRP A 294 13.06 -3.34 -6.63
C TRP A 294 14.11 -4.30 -6.05
N PHE A 295 15.03 -3.81 -5.23
CA PHE A 295 16.04 -4.65 -4.59
C PHE A 295 15.39 -5.72 -3.69
N TRP A 296 14.42 -5.33 -2.87
CA TRP A 296 13.73 -6.22 -1.93
C TRP A 296 12.99 -7.37 -2.64
N MET A 297 12.35 -7.06 -3.77
CA MET A 297 11.47 -7.97 -4.51
C MET A 297 12.21 -8.79 -5.57
N THR A 298 13.43 -8.40 -5.97
CA THR A 298 14.14 -9.05 -7.10
C THR A 298 15.15 -10.08 -6.61
N PRO A 299 15.03 -11.37 -6.99
CA PRO A 299 16.06 -12.37 -6.72
C PRO A 299 17.38 -12.03 -7.42
N GLN A 300 18.50 -12.30 -6.76
CA GLN A 300 19.85 -12.15 -7.32
C GLN A 300 20.61 -13.47 -7.22
N PRO A 301 20.42 -14.41 -8.16
CA PRO A 301 20.96 -15.76 -8.06
C PRO A 301 22.46 -15.78 -7.70
N PRO A 302 22.88 -16.63 -6.74
CA PRO A 302 22.09 -17.68 -6.09
C PRO A 302 21.19 -17.19 -4.93
N LYS A 303 21.18 -15.90 -4.60
CA LYS A 303 20.35 -15.33 -3.53
C LYS A 303 18.88 -15.21 -3.97
N SER A 304 17.96 -15.62 -3.11
CA SER A 304 16.52 -15.33 -3.28
C SER A 304 16.26 -13.82 -3.12
N SER A 305 15.02 -13.39 -3.38
CA SER A 305 14.56 -12.06 -2.98
C SER A 305 14.48 -11.95 -1.45
N CYS A 306 14.52 -10.73 -0.91
CA CYS A 306 14.22 -10.50 0.51
C CYS A 306 12.75 -10.80 0.83
N HIS A 307 11.84 -10.52 -0.12
CA HIS A 307 10.42 -10.85 -0.06
C HIS A 307 10.16 -12.35 0.20
N ASP A 308 10.90 -13.24 -0.46
CA ASP A 308 10.79 -14.67 -0.23
C ASP A 308 11.51 -15.10 1.05
N ALA A 309 12.68 -14.51 1.32
CA ALA A 309 13.51 -14.85 2.47
C ALA A 309 12.80 -14.56 3.81
N ILE A 310 12.11 -13.43 3.94
CA ILE A 310 11.42 -13.09 5.21
C ILE A 310 10.30 -14.08 5.53
N ARG A 311 9.69 -14.71 4.51
CA ARG A 311 8.62 -15.69 4.68
C ARG A 311 9.14 -17.10 4.94
N ASN A 312 10.22 -17.48 4.26
CA ASN A 312 10.67 -18.86 4.19
C ASN A 312 11.91 -19.16 5.06
N SER A 313 12.72 -18.14 5.36
CA SER A 313 14.04 -18.33 5.99
C SER A 313 14.22 -17.50 7.26
N GLY A 314 13.54 -16.35 7.36
CA GLY A 314 13.59 -15.44 8.49
C GLY A 314 14.41 -14.18 8.23
N PHE A 315 14.40 -13.26 9.20
CA PHE A 315 14.96 -11.91 9.05
C PHE A 315 16.47 -11.91 8.76
N GLY A 316 17.23 -12.81 9.38
CA GLY A 316 18.67 -12.93 9.18
C GLY A 316 19.06 -13.22 7.73
N MET A 317 18.21 -13.93 6.97
CA MET A 317 18.47 -14.16 5.55
C MET A 317 18.31 -12.87 4.73
N THR A 318 17.44 -11.94 5.15
CA THR A 318 17.35 -10.61 4.49
C THR A 318 18.63 -9.80 4.68
N ILE A 319 19.24 -9.87 5.88
CA ILE A 319 20.55 -9.25 6.18
C ILE A 319 21.63 -9.85 5.29
N ASN A 320 21.65 -11.18 5.16
CA ASN A 320 22.62 -11.90 4.33
C ASN A 320 22.49 -11.54 2.85
N ILE A 321 21.27 -11.36 2.34
CA ILE A 321 21.03 -10.94 0.96
C ILE A 321 21.60 -9.54 0.74
N ILE A 322 21.27 -8.60 1.63
CA ILE A 322 21.64 -7.18 1.53
C ILE A 322 23.16 -7.01 1.65
N ASN A 323 23.79 -7.55 2.70
CA ASN A 323 25.20 -7.27 2.98
C ASN A 323 25.95 -8.43 3.67
N GLY A 324 25.59 -9.68 3.36
CA GLY A 324 26.11 -10.83 4.08
C GLY A 324 27.63 -11.04 4.03
N GLY A 325 28.31 -10.57 2.97
CA GLY A 325 29.77 -10.66 2.88
C GLY A 325 30.48 -9.91 4.02
N LEU A 326 29.88 -8.82 4.50
CA LEU A 326 30.40 -8.01 5.59
C LEU A 326 29.77 -8.39 6.94
N GLU A 327 28.46 -8.67 6.95
CA GLU A 327 27.68 -8.74 8.19
C GLU A 327 27.45 -10.15 8.74
N CYS A 328 27.54 -11.19 7.90
CA CYS A 328 27.13 -12.55 8.24
C CYS A 328 28.31 -13.54 8.29
N GLY A 329 28.09 -14.70 8.92
CA GLY A 329 29.04 -15.83 8.91
C GLY A 329 30.35 -15.56 9.66
N LYS A 330 30.36 -14.60 10.60
CA LYS A 330 31.54 -14.21 11.38
C LYS A 330 31.70 -14.98 12.71
N GLY A 331 30.86 -16.00 12.94
CA GLY A 331 30.80 -16.76 14.21
C GLY A 331 30.14 -16.02 15.37
N GLN A 332 29.81 -14.74 15.18
CA GLN A 332 29.11 -13.88 16.12
C GLN A 332 28.29 -12.85 15.34
N VAL A 333 27.23 -12.32 15.97
CA VAL A 333 26.41 -11.26 15.38
C VAL A 333 27.24 -9.98 15.28
N THR A 334 27.41 -9.46 14.07
CA THR A 334 28.13 -8.21 13.86
C THR A 334 27.33 -7.02 14.41
N PRO A 335 27.97 -5.90 14.80
CA PRO A 335 27.26 -4.70 15.26
C PRO A 335 26.23 -4.19 14.23
N GLN A 336 26.51 -4.34 12.94
CA GLN A 336 25.63 -3.98 11.84
C GLN A 336 24.39 -4.87 11.81
N ALA A 337 24.58 -6.20 11.81
CA ALA A 337 23.48 -7.15 11.87
C ALA A 337 22.63 -6.95 13.14
N GLN A 338 23.28 -6.71 14.29
CA GLN A 338 22.60 -6.44 15.55
C GLN A 338 21.74 -5.17 15.49
N SER A 339 22.21 -4.11 14.81
CA SER A 339 21.45 -2.89 14.59
C SER A 339 20.18 -3.14 13.77
N ARG A 340 20.27 -3.94 12.69
CA ARG A 340 19.10 -4.34 11.89
C ARG A 340 18.10 -5.14 12.72
N ILE A 341 18.58 -6.09 13.52
CA ILE A 341 17.73 -6.94 14.40
C ILE A 341 16.97 -6.08 15.40
N GLN A 342 17.65 -5.15 16.09
CA GLN A 342 17.00 -4.29 17.09
C GLN A 342 15.88 -3.44 16.48
N ARG A 343 16.10 -2.91 15.27
CA ARG A 343 15.07 -2.17 14.52
C ARG A 343 13.91 -3.05 14.14
N TYR A 344 14.18 -4.24 13.60
CA TYR A 344 13.14 -5.19 13.24
C TYR A 344 12.27 -5.57 14.44
N GLU A 345 12.87 -5.92 15.58
CA GLU A 345 12.15 -6.24 16.81
C GLU A 345 11.34 -5.05 17.35
N GLN A 346 11.86 -3.82 17.24
CA GLN A 346 11.10 -2.62 17.59
C GLN A 346 9.89 -2.46 16.66
N TYR A 347 10.07 -2.67 15.36
CA TYR A 347 9.06 -2.39 14.36
C TYR A 347 7.96 -3.46 14.38
N THR A 348 8.29 -4.73 14.57
CA THR A 348 7.29 -5.80 14.76
C THR A 348 6.46 -5.58 16.02
N ARG A 349 7.08 -5.09 17.12
CA ARG A 349 6.34 -4.70 18.34
C ARG A 349 5.34 -3.57 18.06
N GLN A 350 5.73 -2.55 17.30
CA GLN A 350 4.81 -1.47 16.92
C GLN A 350 3.66 -1.94 16.01
N LEU A 351 3.90 -2.97 15.19
CA LEU A 351 2.87 -3.59 14.34
C LEU A 351 2.06 -4.70 15.04
N GLY A 352 2.35 -4.96 16.32
CA GLY A 352 1.61 -5.94 17.12
C GLY A 352 1.86 -7.40 16.72
N VAL A 353 3.04 -7.73 16.23
CA VAL A 353 3.43 -9.10 15.83
C VAL A 353 4.77 -9.52 16.44
N THR A 354 4.98 -10.84 16.51
CA THR A 354 6.28 -11.38 16.94
C THR A 354 7.30 -11.31 15.79
N PRO A 355 8.61 -11.18 16.07
CA PRO A 355 9.65 -11.18 15.03
C PRO A 355 9.78 -12.48 14.23
N GLY A 356 9.31 -13.60 14.79
CA GLY A 356 9.62 -14.94 14.28
C GLY A 356 11.02 -15.42 14.68
N GLY A 357 11.46 -16.53 14.09
CA GLY A 357 12.79 -17.12 14.32
C GLY A 357 13.84 -16.65 13.32
N ASN A 358 15.07 -17.16 13.45
CA ASN A 358 16.20 -16.92 12.53
C ASN A 358 16.47 -15.42 12.28
N LEU A 359 16.62 -14.65 13.36
CA LEU A 359 16.81 -13.20 13.28
C LEU A 359 18.23 -12.82 12.83
N SER A 360 19.22 -13.66 13.09
CA SER A 360 20.62 -13.41 12.73
C SER A 360 21.08 -14.23 11.53
N CYS A 361 22.19 -13.78 10.99
CA CYS A 361 23.15 -14.46 10.13
C CYS A 361 24.55 -14.27 10.75
#